data_AF-A0A2V6Y6W9-F1
#
_entry.id   AF-A0A2V6Y6W9-F1
#
_cell.length_a   1.000
_cell.length_b   1.000
_cell.length_c   1.000
_cell.angle_alpha   90.00
_cell.angle_beta   90.00
_cell.angle_gamma   90.00
#
_symmetry.space_group_name_H-M   'P 1'
#
loop_
_entity.id
_entity.type
_entity.pdbx_description
1 polymer ?
#
loop_
_entity_poly.entity_id
_entity_poly.type
_entity_poly.pdbx_seq_one_letter_code
_entity_poly.pdbx_strand_id
1 'polypeptide(L)'
;MAGADREQRASLDRGLTQLRAGEYDTAVRSLRQAIWDVEQIDKPSLRLEELVEVHEALAAAYTGLGKNQWSEEQRALAQALLEYGRRENGSGSPETVLAKARAAYQAAHFREAVTAFGQALVELEGLS
;
A
#
# COMPACT_ATOMS: atom_id res chain seq x y z
N MET A 1 -15.76 12.38 -6.30
CA MET A 1 -15.04 12.80 -5.09
C MET A 1 -13.73 13.44 -5.55
N ALA A 2 -13.72 14.74 -5.81
CA ALA A 2 -12.56 15.45 -6.32
C ALA A 2 -12.60 16.85 -5.69
N GLY A 3 -11.75 17.11 -4.72
CA GLY A 3 -11.79 18.40 -4.01
C GLY A 3 -10.71 18.63 -2.95
N ALA A 4 -10.22 17.59 -2.27
CA ALA A 4 -9.21 17.76 -1.21
C ALA A 4 -7.75 17.62 -1.74
N ASP A 5 -7.50 16.66 -2.65
CA ASP A 5 -6.12 16.26 -2.98
C ASP A 5 -5.38 17.21 -3.95
N ARG A 6 -6.08 18.13 -4.63
CA ARG A 6 -5.46 18.92 -5.72
C ARG A 6 -4.48 19.97 -5.22
N GLU A 7 -4.78 20.61 -4.09
CA GLU A 7 -3.86 21.57 -3.46
C GLU A 7 -2.66 20.84 -2.85
N GLN A 8 -2.90 19.66 -2.27
CA GLN A 8 -1.89 18.80 -1.67
C GLN A 8 -0.91 18.22 -2.71
N ARG A 9 -1.36 18.04 -3.96
CA ARG A 9 -0.52 17.65 -5.11
C ARG A 9 0.18 18.80 -5.82
N ALA A 10 -0.17 20.06 -5.56
CA ALA A 10 0.28 21.18 -6.39
C ALA A 10 1.82 21.32 -6.42
N SER A 11 2.49 21.03 -5.32
CA SER A 11 3.95 21.04 -5.23
C SER A 11 4.59 19.83 -5.94
N LEU A 12 3.94 18.66 -5.92
CA LEU A 12 4.37 17.48 -6.65
C LEU A 12 4.29 17.72 -8.15
N ASP A 13 3.13 18.17 -8.64
CA ASP A 13 2.92 18.46 -10.07
C ASP A 13 3.93 19.50 -10.60
N ARG A 14 4.21 20.53 -9.78
CA ARG A 14 5.21 21.56 -10.09
C ARG A 14 6.62 20.98 -10.14
N GLY A 15 6.99 20.17 -9.15
CA GLY A 15 8.28 19.50 -9.08
C GLY A 15 8.52 18.55 -10.27
N LEU A 16 7.51 17.76 -10.64
CA LEU A 16 7.55 16.87 -11.81
C LEU A 16 7.69 17.65 -13.11
N THR A 17 7.00 18.78 -13.25
CA THR A 17 7.11 19.65 -14.42
C THR A 17 8.53 20.22 -14.55
N GLN A 18 9.10 20.71 -13.46
CA GLN A 18 10.47 21.23 -13.42
C GLN A 18 11.51 20.14 -13.69
N LEU A 19 11.29 18.93 -13.16
CA LEU A 19 12.15 17.78 -13.41
C LEU A 19 12.19 17.42 -14.90
N ARG A 20 11.02 17.37 -15.57
CA ARG A 20 10.93 17.12 -17.02
C ARG A 20 11.60 18.22 -17.85
N ALA A 21 11.62 19.45 -17.34
CA ALA A 21 12.31 20.58 -17.97
C ALA A 21 13.83 20.60 -17.70
N GLY A 22 14.36 19.69 -16.89
CA GLY A 22 15.78 19.66 -16.50
C GLY A 22 16.16 20.71 -15.46
N GLU A 23 15.19 21.38 -14.83
CA GLU A 23 15.41 22.40 -13.81
C GLU A 23 15.62 21.78 -12.43
N TYR A 24 16.67 20.96 -12.28
CA TYR A 24 16.80 20.06 -11.13
C TYR A 24 16.82 20.75 -9.77
N ASP A 25 17.50 21.90 -9.61
CA ASP A 25 17.51 22.65 -8.34
C ASP A 25 16.13 23.20 -7.97
N THR A 26 15.35 23.63 -8.95
CA THR A 26 13.98 24.11 -8.72
C THR A 26 13.05 22.92 -8.43
N ALA A 27 13.20 21.83 -9.17
CA ALA A 27 12.47 20.59 -8.94
C ALA A 27 12.67 20.08 -7.51
N VAL A 28 13.91 20.01 -7.02
CA VAL A 28 14.20 19.59 -5.64
C VAL A 28 13.47 20.45 -4.61
N ARG A 29 13.42 21.78 -4.80
CA ARG A 29 12.71 22.67 -3.88
C ARG A 29 11.22 22.38 -3.85
N SER A 30 10.58 22.26 -5.02
CA SER A 30 9.15 21.95 -5.12
C SER A 30 8.84 20.56 -4.57
N LEU A 31 9.66 19.56 -4.87
CA LEU A 31 9.46 18.18 -4.39
C LEU A 31 9.66 18.05 -2.88
N ARG A 32 10.59 18.80 -2.28
CA ARG A 32 10.72 18.86 -0.81
C ARG A 32 9.49 19.48 -0.14
N GLN A 33 8.87 20.48 -0.76
CA GLN A 33 7.59 21.01 -0.30
C GLN A 33 6.48 19.96 -0.46
N ALA A 34 6.49 19.23 -1.57
CA ALA A 34 5.50 18.18 -1.84
C ALA A 34 5.45 17.10 -0.76
N ILE A 35 6.57 16.78 -0.10
CA ILE A 35 6.55 15.84 1.06
C ILE A 35 5.55 16.33 2.11
N TRP A 36 5.62 17.60 2.52
CA TRP A 36 4.73 18.15 3.53
C TRP A 36 3.29 18.22 3.07
N ASP A 37 3.07 18.57 1.81
CA ASP A 37 1.71 18.72 1.26
C ASP A 37 1.02 17.35 1.13
N VAL A 38 1.75 16.34 0.67
CA VAL A 38 1.28 14.94 0.52
C VAL A 38 0.99 14.29 1.87
N GLU A 39 1.78 14.58 2.91
CA GLU A 39 1.53 14.05 4.26
C GLU A 39 0.15 14.44 4.81
N GLN A 40 -0.42 15.55 4.31
CA GLN A 40 -1.75 16.02 4.70
C GLN A 40 -2.91 15.33 3.96
N ILE A 41 -2.62 14.42 3.02
CA ILE A 41 -3.66 13.64 2.34
C ILE A 41 -4.31 12.68 3.34
N ASP A 42 -5.63 12.80 3.49
CA ASP A 42 -6.40 12.03 4.48
C ASP A 42 -6.41 10.53 4.17
N LYS A 43 -6.46 10.17 2.87
CA LYS A 43 -6.53 8.78 2.43
C LYS A 43 -5.14 8.13 2.51
N PRO A 44 -4.88 7.18 3.44
CA PRO A 44 -3.54 6.69 3.70
C PRO A 44 -2.88 5.98 2.51
N SER A 45 -3.67 5.23 1.72
CA SER A 45 -3.15 4.56 0.53
C SER A 45 -2.74 5.56 -0.56
N LEU A 46 -3.48 6.65 -0.74
CA LEU A 46 -3.12 7.70 -1.71
C LEU A 46 -1.88 8.46 -1.23
N ARG A 47 -1.85 8.85 0.05
CA ARG A 47 -0.68 9.48 0.67
C ARG A 47 0.58 8.64 0.45
N LEU A 48 0.50 7.34 0.68
CA LEU A 48 1.63 6.43 0.50
C LEU A 48 2.10 6.34 -0.96
N GLU A 49 1.17 6.18 -1.90
CA GLU A 49 1.46 6.17 -3.34
C GLU A 49 2.16 7.46 -3.78
N GLU A 50 1.69 8.61 -3.31
CA GLU A 50 2.27 9.90 -3.66
C GLU A 50 3.63 10.15 -3.01
N LEU A 51 3.84 9.73 -1.76
CA LEU A 51 5.16 9.81 -1.12
C LEU A 51 6.21 8.98 -1.87
N VAL A 52 5.84 7.81 -2.39
CA VAL A 52 6.72 7.02 -3.28
C VAL A 52 7.09 7.84 -4.51
N GLU A 53 6.11 8.46 -5.19
CA GLU A 53 6.34 9.28 -6.37
C GLU A 53 7.25 10.49 -6.06
N VAL A 54 7.05 11.17 -4.92
CA VAL A 54 7.92 12.29 -4.49
C VAL A 54 9.38 11.83 -4.33
N HIS A 55 9.61 10.71 -3.65
CA HIS A 55 10.96 10.20 -3.41
C HIS A 55 11.63 9.70 -4.70
N GLU A 56 10.90 9.05 -5.60
CA GLU A 56 11.43 8.68 -6.92
C GLU A 56 11.80 9.90 -7.76
N ALA A 57 10.97 10.95 -7.76
CA ALA A 57 11.25 12.19 -8.44
C ALA A 57 12.47 12.93 -7.84
N LEU A 58 12.60 12.94 -6.50
CA LEU A 58 13.79 13.49 -5.83
C LEU A 58 15.06 12.71 -6.19
N ALA A 59 14.98 11.39 -6.28
CA ALA A 59 16.10 10.58 -6.73
C ALA A 59 16.54 10.97 -8.16
N ALA A 60 15.59 11.12 -9.08
CA ALA A 60 15.87 11.55 -10.45
C ALA A 60 16.49 12.96 -10.48
N ALA A 61 15.94 13.91 -9.72
CA ALA A 61 16.47 15.27 -9.64
C ALA A 61 17.90 15.31 -9.07
N TYR A 62 18.20 14.54 -8.02
CA TYR A 62 19.56 14.45 -7.49
C TYR A 62 20.54 13.74 -8.41
N THR A 63 20.08 12.76 -9.20
CA THR A 63 20.89 12.18 -10.27
C THR A 63 21.26 13.27 -11.30
N GLY A 64 20.29 14.10 -11.71
CA GLY A 64 20.52 15.23 -12.61
C GLY A 64 21.50 16.29 -12.08
N LEU A 65 21.58 16.45 -10.75
CA LEU A 65 22.54 17.33 -10.05
C LEU A 65 23.90 16.67 -9.79
N GLY A 66 24.11 15.40 -10.16
CA GLY A 66 25.33 14.65 -9.83
C GLY A 66 25.48 14.30 -8.35
N LYS A 67 24.40 14.39 -7.57
CA LYS A 67 24.37 14.08 -6.12
C LYS A 67 23.97 12.62 -5.89
N ASN A 68 24.83 11.70 -6.32
CA ASN A 68 24.51 10.26 -6.37
C ASN A 68 24.12 9.67 -5.00
N GLN A 69 24.83 10.03 -3.93
CA GLN A 69 24.50 9.56 -2.58
C GLN A 69 23.06 9.95 -2.18
N TRP A 70 22.68 11.21 -2.42
CA TRP A 70 21.32 11.67 -2.10
C TRP A 70 20.29 11.00 -2.99
N SER A 71 20.63 10.72 -4.26
CA SER A 71 19.75 9.95 -5.13
C SER A 71 19.53 8.53 -4.60
N GLU A 72 20.55 7.85 -4.10
CA GLU A 72 20.45 6.50 -3.55
C GLU A 72 19.59 6.48 -2.28
N GLU A 73 19.79 7.44 -1.39
CA GLU A 73 18.97 7.62 -0.18
C GLU A 73 17.48 7.77 -0.54
N GLN A 74 17.15 8.58 -1.54
CA GLN A 74 15.76 8.77 -1.98
C GLN A 74 15.17 7.50 -2.62
N ARG A 75 15.95 6.74 -3.41
CA ARG A 75 15.49 5.43 -3.93
C ARG A 75 15.23 4.43 -2.80
N ALA A 76 16.08 4.41 -1.78
CA ALA A 76 15.91 3.53 -0.64
C ALA A 76 14.62 3.85 0.14
N LEU A 77 14.30 5.14 0.31
CA LEU A 77 13.06 5.58 0.94
C LEU A 77 11.82 5.18 0.12
N ALA A 78 11.83 5.42 -1.20
CA ALA A 78 10.74 4.98 -2.08
C ALA A 78 10.50 3.46 -1.98
N GLN A 79 11.57 2.66 -1.99
CA GLN A 79 11.49 1.21 -1.82
C GLN A 79 10.94 0.80 -0.44
N ALA A 80 11.35 1.48 0.63
CA ALA A 80 10.84 1.21 1.98
C ALA A 80 9.33 1.49 2.09
N LEU A 81 8.85 2.57 1.46
CA LEU A 81 7.42 2.93 1.42
C LEU A 81 6.61 1.92 0.59
N LEU A 82 7.12 1.49 -0.56
CA LEU A 82 6.51 0.41 -1.35
C LEU A 82 6.40 -0.89 -0.55
N GLU A 83 7.45 -1.25 0.17
CA GLU A 83 7.44 -2.44 1.03
C GLU A 83 6.45 -2.30 2.19
N TYR A 84 6.38 -1.12 2.81
CA TYR A 84 5.39 -0.82 3.84
C TYR A 84 3.95 -1.01 3.31
N GLY A 85 3.64 -0.46 2.13
CA GLY A 85 2.32 -0.60 1.51
C GLY A 85 1.96 -2.05 1.17
N ARG A 86 2.94 -2.83 0.69
CA ARG A 86 2.74 -4.28 0.46
C ARG A 86 2.43 -5.02 1.75
N ARG A 87 3.08 -4.68 2.86
CA ARG A 87 2.82 -5.28 4.17
C ARG A 87 1.46 -4.89 4.70
N GLU A 88 1.07 -3.62 4.64
CA GLU A 88 -0.27 -3.20 5.07
C GLU A 88 -1.37 -3.91 4.29
N ASN A 89 -1.22 -4.04 2.97
CA ASN A 89 -2.21 -4.73 2.14
C ASN A 89 -2.16 -6.26 2.25
N GLY A 90 -0.97 -6.84 2.52
CA GLY A 90 -0.75 -8.28 2.58
C GLY A 90 -0.92 -8.91 3.97
N SER A 91 -0.85 -8.13 5.04
CA SER A 91 -0.85 -8.63 6.43
C SER A 91 -2.24 -8.83 7.03
N GLY A 92 -3.32 -8.39 6.38
CA GLY A 92 -4.65 -8.68 6.89
C GLY A 92 -5.75 -7.80 6.35
N SER A 93 -6.01 -7.82 5.04
CA SER A 93 -7.36 -7.46 4.62
C SER A 93 -8.34 -8.44 5.31
N PRO A 94 -9.48 -7.96 5.84
CA PRO A 94 -10.50 -8.83 6.44
C PRO A 94 -10.88 -9.97 5.51
N GLU A 95 -10.87 -9.76 4.18
CA GLU A 95 -11.11 -10.81 3.20
C GLU A 95 -10.05 -11.91 3.23
N THR A 96 -8.78 -11.58 3.42
CA THR A 96 -7.69 -12.56 3.48
C THR A 96 -7.76 -13.39 4.77
N VAL A 97 -8.09 -12.74 5.89
CA VAL A 97 -8.30 -13.43 7.17
C VAL A 97 -9.55 -14.31 7.10
N LEU A 98 -10.64 -13.81 6.52
CA LEU A 98 -11.88 -14.55 6.31
C LEU A 98 -11.69 -15.73 5.36
N ALA A 99 -10.90 -15.57 4.29
CA ALA A 99 -10.57 -16.65 3.37
C ALA A 99 -9.76 -17.75 4.05
N LYS A 100 -8.75 -17.39 4.87
CA LYS A 100 -8.00 -18.35 5.70
C LYS A 100 -8.90 -19.06 6.70
N ALA A 101 -9.79 -18.32 7.39
CA ALA A 101 -10.74 -18.89 8.32
C ALA A 101 -11.74 -19.84 7.63
N ARG A 102 -12.24 -19.47 6.45
CA ARG A 102 -13.13 -20.31 5.63
C ARG A 102 -12.44 -21.57 5.14
N ALA A 103 -11.19 -21.46 4.68
CA ALA A 103 -10.40 -22.61 4.26
C ALA A 103 -10.13 -23.58 5.43
N ALA A 104 -9.78 -23.05 6.61
CA ALA A 104 -9.63 -23.85 7.83
C ALA A 104 -10.94 -24.53 8.24
N TYR A 105 -12.07 -23.81 8.17
CA TYR A 105 -13.39 -24.37 8.45
C TYR A 105 -13.79 -25.49 7.47
N GLN A 106 -13.52 -25.32 6.17
CA GLN A 106 -13.78 -26.34 5.16
C GLN A 106 -12.86 -27.55 5.30
N ALA A 107 -11.59 -27.34 5.62
CA ALA A 107 -10.62 -28.41 5.84
C ALA A 107 -10.89 -29.22 7.11
N ALA A 108 -11.59 -28.66 8.10
CA ALA A 108 -11.90 -29.34 9.36
C ALA A 108 -12.98 -30.44 9.24
N HIS A 109 -13.45 -30.79 8.03
CA HIS A 109 -14.47 -31.83 7.77
C HIS A 109 -15.73 -31.72 8.65
N PHE A 110 -16.00 -30.53 9.19
CA PHE A 110 -16.97 -30.35 10.29
C PHE A 110 -18.39 -30.74 9.87
N ARG A 111 -18.73 -30.47 8.60
CA ARG A 111 -20.03 -30.83 8.02
C ARG A 111 -20.20 -32.35 7.88
N GLU A 112 -19.14 -33.05 7.49
CA GLU A 112 -19.14 -34.51 7.34
C GLU A 112 -19.23 -35.18 8.71
N ALA A 113 -18.48 -34.66 9.70
CA ALA A 113 -18.54 -35.13 11.08
C ALA A 113 -19.95 -34.96 11.71
N VAL A 114 -20.61 -33.81 11.50
CA VAL A 114 -21.98 -33.59 11.99
C VAL A 114 -22.99 -34.50 11.29
N THR A 115 -22.81 -34.75 9.99
CA THR A 115 -23.70 -35.65 9.23
C THR A 115 -23.55 -37.09 9.67
N ALA A 116 -22.30 -37.57 9.83
CA ALA A 116 -22.01 -38.91 10.34
C ALA A 116 -22.54 -39.10 11.77
N PHE A 117 -22.41 -38.07 12.62
CA PHE A 117 -22.97 -38.10 13.97
C PHE A 117 -24.50 -38.17 13.96
N GLY A 118 -25.17 -37.40 13.11
CA GLY A 118 -26.62 -37.46 12.93
C GLY A 118 -27.11 -38.83 12.43
N GLN A 119 -26.37 -39.44 11.48
CA GLN A 119 -26.67 -40.79 11.00
C GLN A 119 -26.51 -41.84 12.12
N ALA A 120 -25.43 -41.75 12.90
CA ALA A 120 -25.19 -42.64 14.04
C ALA A 120 -26.29 -42.53 15.12
N LEU A 121 -26.85 -41.33 15.35
CA LEU A 121 -27.97 -41.14 16.26
C LEU A 121 -29.27 -41.80 15.76
N VAL A 122 -29.58 -41.67 14.47
CA VAL A 122 -30.76 -42.31 13.86
C VAL A 122 -30.63 -43.84 13.89
N GLU A 123 -29.42 -44.36 13.61
CA GLU A 123 -29.14 -45.80 13.74
C GLU A 123 -29.32 -46.28 15.18
N LEU A 124 -28.87 -45.51 16.17
CA LEU A 124 -29.02 -45.85 17.58
C LEU A 124 -30.49 -45.86 18.05
N GLU A 125 -31.31 -44.92 17.57
CA GLU A 125 -32.76 -44.88 17.83
C GLU A 125 -33.53 -46.01 17.12
N GLY A 126 -33.04 -46.48 15.97
CA GLY A 126 -33.65 -47.61 15.25
C GLY A 126 -33.32 -49.00 15.83
N LEU A 127 -32.35 -49.08 16.73
CA LEU A 127 -31.91 -50.31 17.41
C LEU A 127 -32.56 -50.51 18.79
N SER A 128 -33.31 -49.53 19.28
CA SER A 128 -34.11 -49.59 20.53
C SER A 128 -35.56 -49.97 20.28
#